data_AF-A0A139P012-F1
#
_entry.id   AF-A0A139P012-F1
#
_cell.length_a   1.000
_cell.length_b   1.000
_cell.length_c   1.000
_cell.angle_alpha   90.00
_cell.angle_beta   90.00
_cell.angle_gamma   90.00
#
_symmetry.space_group_name_H-M   'P 1'
#
loop_
_entity.id
_entity.type
_entity.pdbx_description
1 polymer ?
#
loop_
_entity_poly.entity_id
_entity_poly.type
_entity_poly.pdbx_seq_one_letter_code
_entity_poly.pdbx_strand_id
1 'polypeptide(L)'
;MQDRTSNNKFGEKLLNEFREKNPLSLSDNDLDKLDDFRKLRNRVHIEIKYDDDDTDWFMFGEKEYLEMKNLLYNFLTSEKMFNSIYIKNIDFLKL
;
A
#
# COMPACT_ATOMS: atom_id res chain seq x y z
N MET A 1 18.78 -12.02 9.62
CA MET A 1 18.50 -10.71 9.00
C MET A 1 17.66 -9.90 9.98
N GLN A 2 18.15 -8.76 10.48
CA GLN A 2 17.32 -7.87 11.30
C GLN A 2 16.31 -7.20 10.36
N ASP A 3 15.02 -7.29 10.68
CA ASP A 3 13.96 -6.64 9.91
C ASP A 3 14.09 -5.11 10.00
N ARG A 4 14.77 -4.53 9.00
CA ARG A 4 15.02 -3.09 8.92
C ARG A 4 13.77 -2.28 8.58
N THR A 5 12.65 -2.92 8.21
CA THR A 5 11.38 -2.22 7.91
C THR A 5 10.67 -1.71 9.16
N SER A 6 11.07 -2.19 10.34
CA SER A 6 10.49 -1.84 11.66
C SER A 6 11.03 -0.55 12.28
N ASN A 7 12.16 -0.01 11.81
CA ASN A 7 12.84 1.12 12.48
C ASN A 7 12.29 2.52 12.16
N ASN A 8 11.20 2.64 11.41
CA ASN A 8 10.61 3.94 11.10
C ASN A 8 9.57 4.36 12.15
N LYS A 9 10.03 4.96 13.26
CA LYS A 9 9.18 5.53 14.33
C LYS A 9 8.10 6.50 13.82
N PHE A 10 8.30 7.13 12.66
CA PHE A 10 7.31 8.02 12.06
C PHE A 10 6.25 7.28 11.23
N GLY A 11 6.58 6.10 10.69
CA GLY A 11 5.68 5.30 9.87
C GLY A 11 4.46 4.77 10.64
N GLU A 12 4.68 4.20 11.84
CA GLU A 12 3.59 3.70 12.69
C GLU A 12 2.70 4.84 13.21
N LYS A 13 3.30 5.97 13.61
CA LYS A 13 2.54 7.14 14.06
C LYS A 13 1.66 7.71 12.95
N LEU A 14 2.19 7.87 11.74
CA LEU A 14 1.43 8.35 10.58
C LEU A 14 0.34 7.37 10.17
N LEU A 15 0.60 6.07 10.27
CA LEU A 15 -0.39 5.04 9.98
C LEU A 15 -1.56 5.09 10.97
N ASN A 16 -1.28 5.23 12.26
CA ASN A 16 -2.32 5.37 13.29
C ASN A 16 -3.14 6.65 13.10
N GLU A 17 -2.49 7.79 12.84
CA GLU A 17 -3.20 9.04 12.53
C GLU A 17 -4.08 8.92 11.26
N PHE A 18 -3.61 8.19 10.24
CA PHE A 18 -4.39 7.94 9.03
C PHE A 18 -5.59 7.02 9.30
N ARG A 19 -5.42 5.95 10.09
CA ARG A 19 -6.50 5.05 10.52
C ARG A 19 -7.56 5.80 11.31
N GLU A 20 -7.14 6.59 12.30
CA GLU A 20 -8.06 7.39 13.14
C GLU A 20 -8.85 8.42 12.33
N LYS A 21 -8.19 9.12 11.41
CA LYS A 21 -8.85 10.15 10.58
C LYS A 21 -9.66 9.54 9.44
N ASN A 22 -9.34 8.32 9.03
CA ASN A 22 -9.85 7.61 7.85
C ASN A 22 -10.23 8.59 6.70
N PRO A 23 -9.25 9.37 6.20
CA PRO A 23 -9.53 10.48 5.30
C PRO A 23 -10.08 10.03 3.95
N LEU A 24 -10.08 8.72 3.66
CA LEU A 24 -10.60 8.12 2.42
C LEU A 24 -11.81 7.22 2.64
N SER A 25 -12.36 7.15 3.86
CA SER A 25 -13.50 6.30 4.21
C SER A 25 -13.31 4.83 3.81
N LEU A 26 -12.11 4.30 4.05
CA LEU A 26 -11.77 2.90 3.81
C LEU A 26 -12.47 1.99 4.84
N SER A 27 -12.70 0.74 4.47
CA SER A 27 -13.21 -0.28 5.40
C SER A 27 -12.14 -0.69 6.41
N ASP A 28 -12.53 -1.25 7.56
CA ASP A 28 -11.58 -1.74 8.57
C ASP A 28 -10.62 -2.80 7.98
N ASN A 29 -11.13 -3.66 7.09
CA ASN A 29 -10.34 -4.66 6.38
C ASN A 29 -9.28 -4.02 5.44
N ASP A 30 -9.59 -2.89 4.81
CA ASP A 30 -8.63 -2.15 3.98
C ASP A 30 -7.60 -1.42 4.85
N LEU A 31 -8.03 -0.86 5.99
CA LEU A 31 -7.15 -0.19 6.97
C LEU A 31 -6.16 -1.17 7.59
N ASP A 32 -6.58 -2.40 7.88
CA ASP A 32 -5.72 -3.44 8.43
C ASP A 32 -4.60 -3.82 7.46
N LYS A 33 -4.88 -3.87 6.17
CA LYS A 33 -3.89 -4.15 5.12
C LYS A 33 -2.89 -3.03 4.88
N LEU A 34 -3.17 -1.79 5.31
CA LEU A 34 -2.25 -0.66 5.10
C LEU A 34 -0.87 -0.86 5.73
N ASP A 35 -0.78 -1.54 6.88
CA ASP A 35 0.54 -1.83 7.49
C ASP A 35 1.32 -2.86 6.67
N ASP A 36 0.63 -3.89 6.17
CA ASP A 36 1.21 -4.89 5.29
C ASP A 36 1.73 -4.24 4.01
N PHE A 37 0.96 -3.31 3.41
CA PHE A 37 1.41 -2.54 2.26
C PHE A 37 2.54 -1.57 2.56
N ARG A 38 2.59 -0.96 3.75
CA ARG A 38 3.73 -0.12 4.17
C ARG A 38 5.01 -0.94 4.22
N LYS A 39 4.96 -2.15 4.77
CA LYS A 39 6.07 -3.10 4.80
C LYS A 39 6.44 -3.56 3.39
N LEU A 40 5.45 -3.89 2.56
CA LEU A 40 5.62 -4.26 1.14
C LEU A 40 6.25 -3.14 0.32
N ARG A 41 5.81 -1.89 0.47
CA ARG A 41 6.41 -0.72 -0.21
C ARG A 41 7.89 -0.60 0.10
N ASN A 42 8.30 -0.84 1.35
CA ASN A 42 9.72 -0.82 1.71
C ASN A 42 10.50 -1.98 1.05
N ARG A 43 9.85 -3.12 0.76
CA ARG A 43 10.44 -4.24 0.00
C ARG A 43 10.50 -3.99 -1.51
N VAL A 44 9.56 -3.22 -2.05
CA VAL A 44 9.43 -2.87 -3.47
C VAL A 44 10.22 -1.59 -3.82
N HIS A 45 10.76 -0.86 -2.84
CA HIS A 45 11.49 0.38 -3.09
C HIS A 45 12.77 0.09 -3.89
N ILE A 46 12.71 0.30 -5.20
CA ILE A 46 13.84 0.14 -6.12
C ILE A 46 14.79 1.32 -5.90
N GLU A 47 15.75 1.19 -4.99
CA GLU A 47 16.91 2.06 -4.91
C GLU A 47 17.99 1.55 -5.88
N ILE A 48 18.69 2.47 -6.56
CA ILE A 48 19.91 2.11 -7.31
C ILE A 48 20.97 1.72 -6.28
N LYS A 49 21.05 0.42 -5.96
CA LYS A 49 22.03 -0.15 -5.04
C LYS A 49 22.65 -1.41 -5.65
N TYR A 50 23.90 -1.66 -5.28
CA TYR A 50 24.79 -2.61 -5.94
C TYR A 50 24.74 -4.04 -5.36
N ASP A 51 23.85 -4.32 -4.40
CA ASP A 51 23.70 -5.63 -3.76
C ASP A 51 22.29 -6.21 -4.02
N ASP A 52 22.22 -7.43 -4.56
CA ASP A 52 20.99 -8.09 -5.03
C ASP A 52 20.02 -8.52 -3.90
N ASP A 53 20.48 -8.59 -2.65
CA ASP A 53 19.76 -9.18 -1.51
C ASP A 53 19.00 -8.16 -0.61
N ASP A 54 18.99 -6.87 -0.97
CA ASP A 54 18.38 -5.81 -0.16
C ASP A 54 16.88 -5.61 -0.45
N THR A 55 16.31 -6.30 -1.45
CA THR A 55 14.88 -6.26 -1.77
C THR A 55 14.28 -7.67 -1.84
N ASP A 56 13.21 -7.93 -1.08
CA ASP A 56 12.45 -9.20 -1.16
C ASP A 56 11.45 -9.19 -2.34
N TRP A 57 11.77 -8.55 -3.46
CA TRP A 57 10.86 -8.39 -4.60
C TRP A 57 10.34 -9.72 -5.14
N PHE A 58 11.16 -10.78 -5.06
CA PHE A 58 10.78 -12.16 -5.44
C PHE A 58 9.73 -12.80 -4.51
N MET A 59 9.47 -12.22 -3.34
CA MET A 59 8.38 -12.66 -2.44
C MET A 59 7.02 -12.05 -2.82
N PHE A 60 6.96 -11.24 -3.88
CA PHE A 60 5.73 -10.60 -4.37
C PHE A 60 4.88 -11.62 -5.15
N GLY A 61 3.93 -12.26 -4.46
CA GLY A 61 3.05 -13.27 -5.02
C GLY A 61 1.77 -12.72 -5.62
N GLU A 62 0.96 -13.63 -6.17
CA GLU A 62 -0.36 -13.30 -6.74
C GLU A 62 -1.30 -12.67 -5.70
N LYS A 63 -1.24 -13.14 -4.45
CA LYS A 63 -2.05 -12.59 -3.36
C LYS A 63 -1.72 -11.12 -3.11
N GLU A 64 -0.45 -10.79 -2.91
CA GLU A 64 0.01 -9.42 -2.65
C GLU A 64 -0.32 -8.51 -3.85
N TYR A 65 -0.17 -9.02 -5.08
CA TYR A 65 -0.58 -8.32 -6.29
C TYR A 65 -2.07 -7.96 -6.30
N LEU A 66 -2.96 -8.93 -6.04
CA LEU A 66 -4.41 -8.72 -6.05
C LEU A 66 -4.84 -7.78 -4.91
N GLU A 67 -4.23 -7.91 -3.74
CA GLU A 67 -4.50 -7.03 -2.59
C GLU A 67 -4.08 -5.59 -2.90
N MET A 68 -2.89 -5.36 -3.47
CA MET A 68 -2.45 -4.01 -3.88
C MET A 68 -3.35 -3.42 -4.95
N LYS A 69 -3.71 -4.24 -5.95
CA LYS A 69 -4.61 -3.84 -7.05
C LYS A 69 -5.96 -3.36 -6.51
N ASN A 70 -6.56 -4.13 -5.60
CA ASN A 70 -7.83 -3.79 -4.97
C ASN A 70 -7.76 -2.54 -4.10
N LEU A 71 -6.71 -2.43 -3.27
CA LEU A 71 -6.55 -1.26 -2.41
C LEU A 71 -6.38 0.01 -3.25
N LEU A 72 -5.54 -0.04 -4.29
CA LEU A 72 -5.33 1.10 -5.17
C LEU A 72 -6.63 1.52 -5.88
N TYR A 73 -7.43 0.54 -6.32
CA TYR A 73 -8.76 0.81 -6.86
C TYR A 73 -9.64 1.56 -5.83
N ASN A 74 -9.77 1.03 -4.61
CA ASN A 74 -10.57 1.63 -3.54
C ASN A 74 -10.12 3.07 -3.20
N PHE A 75 -8.81 3.32 -3.17
CA PHE A 75 -8.25 4.67 -2.97
C PHE A 75 -8.67 5.62 -4.09
N LEU A 76 -8.52 5.21 -5.34
CA LEU A 76 -8.78 6.04 -6.52
C LEU A 76 -10.28 6.24 -6.79
N THR A 77 -11.13 5.33 -6.32
CA THR A 77 -12.59 5.44 -6.40
C THR A 77 -13.25 6.00 -5.13
N SER A 78 -12.47 6.35 -4.10
CA SER A 78 -13.02 6.95 -2.88
C SER A 78 -13.84 8.20 -3.21
N GLU A 79 -15.05 8.30 -2.64
CA GLU A 79 -15.94 9.46 -2.85
C GLU A 79 -15.28 10.79 -2.46
N LYS A 80 -14.34 10.75 -1.52
CA LYS A 80 -13.59 11.92 -1.04
C LYS A 80 -12.51 12.41 -2.02
N MET A 81 -12.10 11.57 -2.98
CA MET A 81 -11.11 11.94 -4.00
C MET A 81 -11.72 12.65 -5.22
N PHE A 82 -13.05 12.72 -5.34
CA PHE A 82 -13.77 13.38 -6.44
C PHE A 82 -13.28 12.95 -7.85
N ASN A 83 -12.85 11.70 -8.00
CA ASN A 83 -12.19 11.19 -9.22
C ASN A 83 -13.13 10.46 -10.19
N SER A 84 -14.45 10.67 -10.10
CA SER A 84 -15.45 9.94 -10.89
C SER A 84 -15.22 10.03 -12.41
N ILE A 85 -14.69 11.16 -12.87
CA ILE A 85 -14.38 11.43 -14.29
C ILE A 85 -13.24 10.52 -14.81
N TYR A 86 -12.39 10.03 -13.92
CA TYR A 86 -11.23 9.20 -14.24
C TYR A 86 -11.48 7.69 -14.00
N ILE A 87 -12.69 7.28 -13.59
CA ILE A 87 -13.03 5.87 -13.30
C ILE A 87 -12.66 4.95 -14.46
N LYS A 88 -12.95 5.36 -15.70
CA LYS A 88 -12.59 4.59 -16.91
C LYS A 88 -11.09 4.28 -17.04
N ASN A 89 -10.22 5.10 -16.44
CA ASN A 89 -8.78 4.92 -16.48
C ASN A 89 -8.27 3.99 -15.36
N ILE A 90 -9.13 3.65 -14.38
CA ILE A 90 -8.79 2.83 -13.21
C ILE A 90 -9.57 1.51 -13.19
N ASP A 91 -10.51 1.29 -14.13
CA ASP A 91 -11.26 0.03 -14.26
C ASP A 91 -10.36 -1.20 -14.42
N PHE A 92 -9.15 -1.06 -14.99
CA PHE A 92 -8.19 -2.16 -15.08
C PHE A 92 -7.73 -2.68 -13.71
N LEU A 93 -7.86 -1.85 -12.66
CA LEU A 93 -7.57 -2.20 -11.26
C LEU A 93 -8.77 -2.86 -10.56
N LYS A 94 -9.95 -2.87 -11.18
CA LYS A 94 -11.09 -3.61 -10.64
C LYS A 94 -10.79 -5.12 -10.66
N LEU A 95 -11.06 -5.78 -9.55
CA LEU A 95 -11.05 -7.24 -9.46
C LEU A 95 -12.33 -7.84 -10.03
#